data_AF-A0A9P1GVQ8-F1
#
_entry.id   AF-A0A9P1GVQ8-F1
#
_cell.length_a   1.000
_cell.length_b   1.000
_cell.length_c   1.000
_cell.angle_alpha   90.00
_cell.angle_beta   90.00
_cell.angle_gamma   90.00
#
_symmetry.space_group_name_H-M   'P 1'
#
loop_
_entity.id
_entity.type
_entity.pdbx_description
1 polymer ?
#
loop_
_entity_poly.entity_id
_entity_poly.type
_entity_poly.pdbx_seq_one_letter_code
_entity_poly.pdbx_strand_id
1 'polypeptide(L)'
;MDAPMDATSLETIELFESRVHRLEYTLYGEATPEHQTAEDATIAEKLEDLERRFASLVTHVPDPAQSAGLVSQMERMKALEVTQLAQAADIAELRIRSEEVIRRWYETNALTPSDFIAEMEHRVSRVERLVRRAELEEDSL
;
A
#
# COMPACT_ATOMS: atom_id res chain seq x y z
N MET A 1 -47.05 -33.24 -31.47
CA MET A 1 -47.08 -33.57 -30.02
C MET A 1 -45.71 -33.13 -29.52
N ASP A 2 -45.51 -31.82 -29.30
CA ASP A 2 -44.15 -31.27 -29.17
C ASP A 2 -43.96 -30.43 -27.88
N ALA A 3 -44.98 -30.32 -27.03
CA ALA A 3 -44.96 -29.40 -25.88
C ALA A 3 -44.09 -29.79 -24.66
N PRO A 4 -43.89 -31.07 -24.26
CA PRO A 4 -43.19 -31.37 -22.99
C PRO A 4 -41.65 -31.32 -23.10
N MET A 5 -41.09 -31.61 -24.28
CA MET A 5 -39.63 -31.57 -24.48
C MET A 5 -39.10 -30.15 -24.60
N ASP A 6 -39.86 -29.24 -25.22
CA ASP A 6 -39.48 -27.83 -25.31
C ASP A 6 -39.48 -27.16 -23.93
N ALA A 7 -40.45 -27.50 -23.07
CA ALA A 7 -40.52 -27.01 -21.69
C ALA A 7 -39.31 -27.45 -20.85
N THR A 8 -38.91 -28.72 -20.95
CA THR A 8 -37.77 -29.27 -20.21
C THR A 8 -36.44 -28.64 -20.69
N SER A 9 -36.32 -28.40 -22.00
CA SER A 9 -35.13 -27.78 -22.59
C SER A 9 -35.00 -26.33 -22.15
N LEU A 10 -36.11 -25.59 -22.10
CA LEU A 10 -36.14 -24.22 -21.62
C LEU A 10 -35.74 -24.12 -20.13
N GLU A 11 -36.32 -24.96 -19.27
CA GLU A 11 -35.99 -25.00 -17.84
C GLU A 11 -34.50 -25.32 -17.61
N THR A 12 -33.94 -26.22 -18.42
CA THR A 12 -32.51 -26.57 -18.35
C THR A 12 -31.63 -25.38 -18.74
N ILE A 13 -32.02 -24.62 -19.78
CA ILE A 13 -31.29 -23.43 -20.23
C ILE A 13 -31.35 -22.33 -19.18
N GLU A 14 -32.51 -22.06 -18.59
CA GLU A 14 -32.66 -21.08 -17.50
C GLU A 14 -31.80 -21.46 -16.28
N LEU A 15 -31.73 -22.76 -15.95
CA LEU A 15 -30.84 -23.24 -14.89
C LEU A 15 -29.36 -23.00 -15.25
N PHE A 16 -28.95 -23.24 -16.49
CA PHE A 16 -27.58 -22.96 -16.92
C PHE A 16 -27.26 -21.46 -16.91
N GLU A 17 -28.17 -20.63 -17.40
CA GLU A 17 -28.05 -19.18 -17.40
C GLU A 17 -27.88 -18.64 -15.98
N SER A 18 -28.72 -19.08 -15.03
CA SER A 18 -28.60 -18.68 -13.62
C SER A 18 -27.24 -19.09 -13.01
N ARG A 19 -26.71 -20.26 -13.38
CA ARG A 19 -25.42 -20.76 -12.89
C ARG A 19 -24.25 -19.99 -13.47
N VAL A 20 -24.25 -19.69 -14.77
CA VAL A 20 -23.22 -18.87 -15.43
C VAL A 20 -23.23 -17.47 -14.83
N HIS A 21 -24.41 -16.88 -14.67
CA HIS A 21 -24.56 -15.56 -14.06
C HIS A 21 -24.01 -15.51 -12.62
N ARG A 22 -24.25 -16.55 -11.82
CA ARG A 22 -23.69 -16.65 -10.47
C ARG A 22 -22.16 -16.76 -10.47
N LEU A 23 -21.58 -17.47 -11.44
CA LEU A 23 -20.12 -17.58 -11.59
C LEU A 23 -19.50 -16.25 -12.02
N GLU A 24 -20.11 -15.56 -12.99
CA GLU A 24 -19.71 -14.22 -13.40
C GLU A 24 -19.74 -13.24 -12.22
N TYR A 25 -20.81 -13.27 -11.42
CA TYR A 25 -20.91 -12.44 -10.23
C TYR A 25 -19.80 -12.74 -9.20
N THR A 26 -19.48 -14.01 -9.00
CA THR A 26 -18.44 -14.42 -8.04
C THR A 26 -17.05 -14.03 -8.52
N LEU A 27 -16.80 -14.09 -9.83
CA LEU A 27 -15.47 -13.84 -10.40
C LEU A 27 -15.19 -12.34 -10.63
N TYR A 28 -16.20 -11.58 -11.03
CA TYR A 28 -16.05 -10.17 -11.43
C TYR A 28 -16.76 -9.18 -10.51
N GLY A 29 -17.63 -9.64 -9.58
CA GLY A 29 -18.47 -8.76 -8.77
C GLY A 29 -19.77 -8.39 -9.49
N GLU A 30 -20.27 -7.17 -9.27
CA GLU A 30 -21.56 -6.73 -9.84
C GLU A 30 -21.58 -6.87 -11.37
N ALA A 31 -22.51 -7.67 -11.88
CA ALA A 31 -22.65 -7.91 -13.31
C ALA A 31 -23.10 -6.61 -13.99
N THR A 32 -22.32 -6.13 -14.94
CA THR A 32 -22.67 -4.99 -15.79
C THR A 32 -24.05 -5.25 -16.43
N PRO A 33 -24.97 -4.27 -16.45
CA PRO A 33 -26.35 -4.44 -16.93
C PRO A 33 -26.50 -4.67 -18.45
N GLU A 34 -25.43 -5.09 -19.14
CA GLU A 34 -25.35 -5.18 -20.61
C GLU A 34 -25.94 -6.47 -21.20
N HIS A 35 -26.33 -7.45 -20.37
CA HIS A 35 -26.76 -8.78 -20.85
C HIS A 35 -28.24 -9.04 -20.53
N GLN A 36 -29.12 -8.17 -21.02
CA GLN A 36 -30.55 -8.47 -21.08
C GLN A 36 -30.78 -9.43 -22.25
N THR A 37 -30.77 -10.73 -21.96
CA THR A 37 -31.21 -11.78 -22.88
C THR A 37 -32.61 -11.39 -23.37
N ALA A 38 -32.78 -11.18 -24.68
CA ALA A 38 -34.08 -10.83 -25.22
C ALA A 38 -35.09 -11.92 -24.83
N GLU A 39 -36.14 -11.58 -24.10
CA GLU A 39 -37.10 -12.55 -23.54
C GLU A 39 -37.72 -13.46 -24.63
N ASP A 40 -37.77 -12.96 -25.88
CA ASP A 40 -38.33 -13.63 -27.06
C ASP A 40 -37.32 -14.44 -27.90
N ALA A 41 -36.07 -14.61 -27.45
CA ALA A 41 -35.05 -15.38 -28.18
C ALA A 41 -35.38 -16.87 -28.26
N THR A 42 -35.10 -17.49 -29.42
CA THR A 42 -35.22 -18.94 -29.60
C THR A 42 -34.23 -19.70 -28.71
N ILE A 43 -34.54 -20.97 -28.41
CA ILE A 43 -33.65 -21.84 -27.61
C ILE A 43 -32.24 -21.89 -28.21
N ALA A 44 -32.11 -21.92 -29.54
CA ALA A 44 -30.82 -21.95 -30.23
C ALA A 44 -29.99 -20.68 -29.98
N GLU A 45 -30.62 -19.50 -30.02
CA GLU A 45 -29.95 -18.22 -29.78
C GLU A 45 -29.50 -18.08 -28.32
N LYS A 46 -30.32 -18.52 -27.36
CA LYS A 46 -29.94 -18.54 -25.93
C LYS A 46 -28.75 -19.46 -25.67
N LEU A 47 -28.69 -20.60 -26.36
CA LEU A 47 -27.58 -21.55 -26.21
C LEU A 47 -26.28 -21.01 -26.81
N GLU A 48 -26.35 -20.31 -27.95
CA GLU A 48 -25.19 -19.63 -28.54
C GLU A 48 -24.66 -18.51 -27.63
N ASP A 49 -25.53 -17.71 -27.02
CA ASP A 49 -25.12 -16.69 -26.05
C ASP A 49 -24.43 -17.29 -24.81
N LEU A 50 -25.01 -18.36 -24.25
CA LEU A 50 -24.41 -19.08 -23.12
C LEU A 50 -23.05 -19.69 -23.47
N GLU A 51 -22.90 -20.24 -24.67
CA GLU A 51 -21.61 -20.77 -25.14
C GLU A 51 -20.55 -19.66 -25.23
N ARG A 52 -20.91 -18.50 -25.81
CA ARG A 52 -20.00 -17.34 -25.90
C ARG A 52 -19.60 -16.83 -24.52
N ARG A 53 -20.54 -16.72 -23.58
CA ARG A 53 -20.28 -16.28 -22.21
C ARG A 53 -19.42 -17.28 -21.44
N PHE A 54 -19.72 -18.57 -21.55
CA PHE A 54 -18.92 -19.61 -20.92
C PHE A 54 -17.49 -19.67 -21.51
N ALA A 55 -17.34 -19.55 -22.83
CA ALA A 55 -16.04 -19.49 -23.48
C ALA A 55 -15.23 -18.28 -23.00
N SER A 56 -15.88 -17.11 -22.86
CA SER A 56 -15.26 -15.92 -22.26
C SER A 56 -14.84 -16.17 -20.80
N LEU A 57 -15.67 -16.82 -20.00
CA LEU A 57 -15.34 -17.14 -18.61
C LEU A 57 -14.10 -18.05 -18.50
N VAL A 58 -14.02 -19.07 -19.36
CA VAL A 58 -12.91 -20.04 -19.37
C VAL A 58 -11.57 -19.38 -19.75
N THR A 59 -11.55 -18.41 -20.67
CA THR A 59 -10.30 -17.72 -21.05
C THR A 59 -9.72 -16.85 -19.94
N HIS A 60 -10.54 -16.45 -18.97
CA HIS A 60 -10.12 -15.62 -17.84
C HIS A 60 -9.73 -16.44 -16.60
N VAL A 61 -9.88 -17.76 -16.63
CA VAL A 61 -9.37 -18.62 -15.56
C VAL A 61 -7.84 -18.62 -15.63
N PRO A 62 -7.13 -18.12 -14.60
CA PRO A 62 -5.68 -18.08 -14.61
C PRO A 62 -5.11 -19.51 -14.61
N ASP A 63 -3.89 -19.65 -15.12
CA ASP A 63 -3.17 -20.93 -15.11
C ASP A 63 -3.07 -21.46 -13.65
N PRO A 64 -3.58 -22.66 -13.35
CA PRO A 64 -3.52 -23.25 -12.01
C PRO A 64 -2.10 -23.29 -11.42
N ALA A 65 -1.07 -23.41 -12.26
CA ALA A 65 0.32 -23.36 -11.81
C ALA A 65 0.70 -21.99 -11.23
N GLN A 66 0.18 -20.90 -11.79
CA GLN A 66 0.39 -19.54 -11.29
C GLN A 66 -0.31 -19.34 -9.94
N SER A 67 -1.57 -19.79 -9.82
CA SER A 67 -2.31 -19.73 -8.55
C SER A 67 -1.65 -20.58 -7.47
N ALA A 68 -1.18 -21.79 -7.80
CA ALA A 68 -0.40 -22.63 -6.87
C ALA A 68 0.91 -21.97 -6.45
N GLY A 69 1.57 -21.27 -7.38
CA GLY A 69 2.75 -20.45 -7.10
C GLY A 69 2.48 -19.37 -6.04
N LEU A 70 1.40 -18.60 -6.19
CA LEU A 70 0.99 -17.56 -5.23
C LEU A 70 0.65 -18.16 -3.85
N VAL A 71 -0.09 -19.27 -3.82
CA VAL A 71 -0.42 -19.97 -2.57
C VAL A 71 0.84 -20.45 -1.87
N SER A 72 1.83 -20.97 -2.60
CA SER A 72 3.13 -21.39 -2.01
C SER A 72 3.94 -20.22 -1.44
N GLN A 73 3.73 -19.00 -1.94
CA GLN A 73 4.39 -17.78 -1.45
C GLN A 73 3.72 -17.21 -0.20
N MET A 74 2.43 -17.49 0.01
CA MET A 74 1.65 -16.92 1.10
C MET A 74 2.24 -17.24 2.48
N GLU A 75 2.73 -18.46 2.71
CA GLU A 75 3.38 -18.81 3.98
C GLU A 75 4.71 -18.08 4.18
N ARG A 76 5.46 -17.84 3.11
CA ARG A 76 6.67 -16.99 3.16
C ARG A 76 6.33 -15.55 3.49
N MET A 77 5.24 -15.01 2.91
CA MET A 77 4.77 -13.65 3.21
C MET A 77 4.38 -13.51 4.69
N LYS A 78 3.64 -14.47 5.24
CA LYS A 78 3.28 -14.47 6.67
C LYS A 78 4.50 -14.52 7.58
N ALA A 79 5.49 -15.35 7.25
CA ALA A 79 6.73 -15.41 8.03
C ALA A 79 7.51 -14.08 7.99
N LEU A 80 7.53 -13.41 6.83
CA LEU A 80 8.15 -12.08 6.70
C LEU A 80 7.38 -11.01 7.48
N GLU A 81 6.06 -11.03 7.46
CA GLU A 81 5.21 -10.08 8.19
C GLU A 81 5.51 -10.09 9.70
N VAL A 82 5.68 -11.27 10.29
CA VAL A 82 6.08 -11.40 11.71
C VAL A 82 7.42 -10.72 11.98
N THR A 83 8.39 -10.91 11.07
CA THR A 83 9.72 -10.28 11.19
C THR A 83 9.62 -8.77 11.05
N GLN A 84 8.80 -8.27 10.13
CA GLN A 84 8.58 -6.83 9.93
C GLN A 84 7.96 -6.17 11.16
N LEU A 85 7.02 -6.85 11.82
CA LEU A 85 6.40 -6.34 13.05
C LEU A 85 7.43 -6.24 14.18
N ALA A 86 8.28 -7.26 14.35
CA ALA A 86 9.37 -7.21 15.32
C ALA A 86 10.36 -6.08 15.02
N GLN A 87 10.78 -5.93 13.76
CA GLN A 87 11.69 -4.86 13.34
C GLN A 87 11.10 -3.47 13.56
N ALA A 88 9.80 -3.28 13.31
CA ALA A 88 9.14 -2.00 13.54
C ALA A 88 9.15 -1.61 15.03
N ALA A 89 8.95 -2.58 15.93
CA ALA A 89 9.05 -2.37 17.37
C ALA A 89 10.48 -2.00 17.78
N ASP A 90 11.49 -2.73 17.28
CA ASP A 90 12.91 -2.45 17.57
C ASP A 90 13.33 -1.05 17.10
N ILE A 91 12.90 -0.64 15.90
CA ILE A 91 13.17 0.71 15.36
C ILE A 91 12.52 1.79 16.21
N ALA A 92 11.28 1.58 16.66
CA ALA A 92 10.59 2.54 17.53
C ALA A 92 11.35 2.72 18.85
N GLU A 93 11.79 1.62 19.46
CA GLU A 93 12.56 1.67 20.70
C GLU A 93 13.93 2.35 20.50
N LEU A 94 14.66 1.99 19.43
CA LEU A 94 15.93 2.60 19.10
C LEU A 94 15.80 4.12 18.87
N ARG A 95 14.71 4.57 18.24
CA ARG A 95 14.44 6.00 18.04
C ARG A 95 14.32 6.71 19.38
N ILE A 96 13.52 6.18 20.30
CA ILE A 96 13.35 6.76 21.65
C ILE A 96 14.70 6.82 22.38
N ARG A 97 15.45 5.71 22.41
CA ARG A 97 16.77 5.67 23.07
C ARG A 97 17.76 6.64 22.41
N SER A 98 17.75 6.76 21.08
CA SER A 98 18.64 7.67 20.36
C SER A 98 18.30 9.14 20.63
N GLU A 99 17.02 9.47 20.74
CA GLU A 99 16.55 10.81 21.08
C GLU A 99 17.03 11.23 22.48
N GLU A 100 16.95 10.34 23.47
CA GLU A 100 17.43 10.61 24.82
C GLU A 100 18.94 10.87 24.87
N VAL A 101 19.73 10.06 24.15
CA VAL A 101 21.18 10.24 24.07
C VAL A 101 21.53 11.56 23.40
N ILE A 102 20.88 11.89 22.28
CA ILE A 102 21.11 13.14 21.55
C ILE A 102 20.69 14.34 22.41
N ARG A 103 19.52 14.28 23.06
CA ARG A 103 19.04 15.32 23.96
C ARG A 103 20.03 15.56 25.10
N ARG A 104 20.46 14.49 25.78
CA ARG A 104 21.43 14.58 26.88
C ARG A 104 22.75 15.18 26.42
N TRP A 105 23.25 14.74 25.27
CA TRP A 105 24.48 15.27 24.69
C TRP A 105 24.34 16.75 24.39
N TYR A 106 23.24 17.17 23.77
CA TYR A 106 22.97 18.57 23.43
C TYR A 106 22.87 19.46 24.67
N GLU A 107 22.09 19.05 25.67
CA GLU A 107 21.96 19.76 26.95
C GLU A 107 23.32 19.95 27.65
N THR A 108 24.11 18.89 27.72
CA THR A 108 25.35 18.87 28.51
C THR A 108 26.53 19.51 27.78
N ASN A 109 26.69 19.26 26.49
CA ASN A 109 27.91 19.60 25.75
C ASN A 109 27.75 20.80 24.84
N ALA A 110 26.54 21.10 24.36
CA ALA A 110 26.31 22.22 23.46
C ALA A 110 25.67 23.42 24.18
N LEU A 111 24.57 23.17 24.91
CA LEU A 111 23.82 24.21 25.64
C LEU A 111 24.57 24.70 26.89
N THR A 112 24.93 23.80 27.80
CA THR A 112 25.53 24.22 29.08
C THR A 112 26.80 25.08 28.90
N PRO A 113 27.71 24.76 27.96
CA PRO A 113 28.89 25.60 27.73
C PRO A 113 28.61 26.86 26.90
N SER A 114 27.45 26.99 26.23
CA SER A 114 27.20 28.11 25.31
C SER A 114 27.19 29.45 26.02
N ASP A 115 26.60 29.51 27.21
CA ASP A 115 26.54 30.75 27.99
C ASP A 115 27.93 31.20 28.42
N PHE A 116 28.78 30.24 28.83
CA PHE A 116 30.16 30.51 29.19
C PHE A 116 30.98 31.00 27.97
N ILE A 117 30.85 30.35 26.82
CA ILE A 117 31.54 30.77 25.60
C ILE A 117 31.08 32.15 25.16
N ALA A 118 29.77 32.41 25.14
CA ALA A 118 29.22 33.71 24.80
C ALA A 118 29.72 34.82 25.73
N GLU A 119 29.84 34.54 27.04
CA GLU A 119 30.42 35.49 27.99
C GLU A 119 31.90 35.76 27.68
N MET A 120 32.68 34.71 27.40
CA MET A 120 34.10 34.86 27.05
C MET A 120 34.28 35.65 25.77
N GLU A 121 33.51 35.37 24.72
CA GLU A 121 33.53 36.14 23.47
C GLU A 121 33.23 37.62 23.70
N HIS A 122 32.25 37.93 24.55
CA HIS A 122 31.93 39.31 24.89
C HIS A 122 33.07 40.01 25.63
N ARG A 123 33.75 39.30 26.54
CA ARG A 123 34.92 39.82 27.26
C ARG A 123 36.09 40.07 26.31
N VAL A 124 36.43 39.11 25.46
CA VAL A 124 37.50 39.23 24.45
C VAL A 124 37.22 40.40 23.52
N SER A 125 35.99 40.49 22.97
CA SER A 125 35.58 41.60 22.10
C SER A 125 35.76 42.96 22.77
N ARG A 126 35.54 43.07 24.08
CA ARG A 126 35.74 44.31 24.82
C ARG A 126 37.22 44.67 24.92
N VAL A 127 38.08 43.70 25.22
CA VAL A 127 39.53 43.89 25.28
C VAL A 127 40.08 44.29 23.91
N GLU A 128 39.68 43.60 22.85
CA GLU A 128 40.12 43.94 21.48
C GLU A 128 39.74 45.37 21.08
N ARG A 129 38.53 45.83 21.43
CA ARG A 129 38.13 47.23 21.18
C ARG A 129 38.95 48.25 21.97
N LEU A 130 39.50 47.87 23.12
CA LEU A 130 40.38 48.75 23.89
C LEU A 130 41.78 48.78 23.27
N VAL A 131 42.32 47.62 22.91
CA VAL A 131 43.61 47.50 22.21
C VAL A 131 43.58 48.30 20.90
N ARG A 132 42.57 48.08 20.05
CA ARG A 132 42.42 48.83 18.79
C ARG A 132 42.33 50.35 18.98
N ARG A 133 41.78 50.82 20.11
CA ARG A 133 41.74 52.26 20.41
C ARG A 133 43.10 52.79 20.81
N ALA A 134 43.83 52.05 21.64
CA ALA A 134 45.18 52.43 22.05
C ALA A 134 46.15 52.44 20.86
N GLU A 135 46.07 51.44 19.98
CA GLU A 135 46.88 51.38 18.75
C GLU A 135 46.62 52.60 17.84
N LEU A 136 45.36 53.03 17.69
CA LEU A 136 45.02 54.22 16.91
C LEU A 136 45.52 55.53 17.55
N GLU A 137 45.57 55.60 18.88
CA GLU A 137 46.15 56.74 19.60
C GLU A 137 47.68 56.77 19.47
N GLU A 138 48.33 55.60 19.43
CA GLU A 138 49.77 55.44 19.20
C GLU A 138 50.16 55.79 17.76
N ASP A 139 49.42 55.31 16.75
CA ASP A 139 49.64 55.61 15.33
C ASP A 139 49.34 57.08 14.95
N SER A 140 48.65 57.81 15.84
CA SER A 140 48.28 59.22 15.68
C SER A 140 49.30 60.21 16.29
N LEU A 141 50.36 59.72 16.95
CA LEU A 141 51.43 60.50 17.58
C LEU A 141 52.71 60.50 16.72
#